data_AF-A0A660UGX5-F1
#
_entry.id   AF-A0A660UGX5-F1
#
_cell.length_a   1.000
_cell.length_b   1.000
_cell.length_c   1.000
_cell.angle_alpha   90.00
_cell.angle_beta   90.00
_cell.angle_gamma   90.00
#
_symmetry.space_group_name_H-M   'P 1'
#
loop_
_entity.id
_entity.type
_entity.pdbx_description
1 polymer ?
#
loop_
_entity_poly.entity_id
_entity_poly.type
_entity_poly.pdbx_seq_one_letter_code
_entity_poly.pdbx_strand_id
1 'polypeptide(L)'
;MKKSYLIIGLVVFLMAGCSQPYSAKPLSMVKIFDKRQHSALNTSEPSWQTEQQLRRLFLDEQYDKDPLGIIDDLYAKAYASHDKTLMRAVAELSLLNARKQYAKDRVLSTTLYINAAELTYDYLISDDAFASRNVLTPSYRFMAEIYNRSVSRLVEIRGKYEVPWPETLSGVIGDRSYEITIKKQGPFLWDPTLFDQLTPANQLQIKGLRNQYIAKGLGAPLVG
;
A
#
# COMPACT_ATOMS: atom_id res chain seq x y z
N MET A 1 12.84 50.07 46.69
CA MET A 1 12.98 48.62 46.39
C MET A 1 11.87 48.04 45.50
N LYS A 2 10.61 48.52 45.52
CA LYS A 2 9.51 47.97 44.67
C LYS A 2 9.63 48.23 43.15
N LYS A 3 10.30 49.32 42.71
CA LYS A 3 10.46 49.64 41.28
C LYS A 3 11.39 48.69 40.51
N SER A 4 12.42 48.13 41.14
CA SER A 4 13.35 47.20 40.47
C SER A 4 12.70 45.86 40.15
N TYR A 5 11.81 45.34 41.01
CA TYR A 5 11.08 44.09 40.74
C TYR A 5 10.07 44.21 39.60
N LEU A 6 9.47 45.40 39.41
CA LEU A 6 8.53 45.66 38.32
C LEU A 6 9.22 45.73 36.96
N ILE A 7 10.45 46.27 36.92
CA ILE A 7 11.28 46.33 35.71
C ILE A 7 11.79 44.93 35.34
N ILE A 8 12.20 44.13 36.32
CA ILE A 8 12.65 42.74 36.10
C ILE A 8 11.49 41.88 35.56
N GLY A 9 10.27 42.03 36.09
CA GLY A 9 9.09 41.32 35.59
C GLY A 9 8.72 41.67 34.14
N LEU A 10 8.84 42.94 33.76
CA LEU A 10 8.56 43.40 32.39
C LEU A 10 9.60 42.88 31.37
N VAL A 11 10.87 42.80 31.78
CA VAL A 11 11.96 42.29 30.92
C VAL A 11 11.84 40.78 30.69
N VAL A 12 11.42 40.00 31.70
CA VAL A 12 11.20 38.55 31.54
C VAL A 12 10.00 38.26 30.62
N PHE A 13 8.95 39.09 30.67
CA PHE A 13 7.79 38.93 29.80
C PHE A 13 8.08 39.29 28.32
N LEU A 14 9.02 40.21 28.08
CA LEU A 14 9.48 40.59 26.74
C LEU A 14 10.44 39.58 26.10
N MET A 15 11.08 38.71 26.89
CA MET A 15 11.96 37.64 26.37
C MET A 15 11.21 36.32 26.05
N ALA A 16 9.90 36.23 26.31
CA ALA A 16 9.06 35.12 25.85
C ALA A 16 8.66 35.24 24.36
N GLY A 17 9.38 36.06 23.59
CA GLY A 17 9.15 36.28 22.17
C GLY A 17 9.56 35.09 21.30
N CYS A 18 8.55 34.44 20.71
CA CYS A 18 8.60 33.61 19.51
C CYS A 18 9.77 32.61 19.39
N SER A 19 9.76 31.53 20.18
CA SER A 19 10.39 30.30 19.69
C SER A 19 9.64 29.89 18.42
N GLN A 20 10.26 30.02 17.25
CA GLN A 20 9.67 29.48 16.03
C GLN A 20 9.53 27.97 16.23
N PRO A 21 8.31 27.39 16.18
CA PRO A 21 8.12 25.95 16.39
C PRO A 21 8.77 25.10 15.29
N TYR A 22 9.31 25.74 14.25
CA TYR A 22 9.79 25.13 13.03
C TYR A 22 11.25 25.56 12.81
N SER A 23 12.13 24.59 12.59
CA SER A 23 13.51 24.80 12.20
C SER A 23 13.73 24.20 10.81
N ALA A 24 14.32 24.96 9.90
CA ALA A 24 14.70 24.48 8.58
C ALA A 24 16.21 24.29 8.52
N LYS A 25 16.67 23.12 8.06
CA LYS A 25 18.08 22.85 7.78
C LYS A 25 18.24 22.46 6.31
N PRO A 26 19.30 22.91 5.63
CA PRO A 26 19.58 22.44 4.28
C PRO A 26 19.78 20.93 4.29
N LEU A 27 19.11 20.24 3.37
CA LEU A 27 19.14 18.80 3.24
C LEU A 27 19.67 18.42 1.86
N SER A 28 20.40 17.30 1.79
CA SER A 28 20.86 16.74 0.53
C SER A 28 19.66 16.32 -0.32
N MET A 29 19.62 16.79 -1.58
CA MET A 29 18.57 16.46 -2.53
C MET A 29 18.46 14.94 -2.77
N VAL A 30 19.60 14.23 -2.78
CA VAL A 30 19.66 12.77 -2.93
C VAL A 30 18.97 12.07 -1.75
N LYS A 31 19.25 12.51 -0.51
CA LYS A 31 18.61 11.95 0.69
C LYS A 31 17.10 12.19 0.71
N ILE A 32 16.65 13.36 0.24
CA ILE A 32 15.22 13.65 0.13
C ILE A 32 14.57 12.73 -0.91
N PHE A 33 15.22 12.56 -2.06
CA PHE A 33 14.69 11.72 -3.13
C PHE A 33 14.58 10.26 -2.69
N ASP A 34 15.62 9.72 -2.06
CA ASP A 34 15.64 8.37 -1.49
C ASP A 34 14.50 8.17 -0.48
N LYS A 35 14.38 9.07 0.51
CA LYS A 35 13.30 9.03 1.50
C LYS A 35 11.90 9.12 0.86
N ARG A 36 11.73 9.94 -0.18
CA ARG A 36 10.44 10.07 -0.89
C ARG A 36 10.09 8.84 -1.74
N GLN A 37 11.07 7.99 -2.04
CA GLN A 37 10.86 6.75 -2.78
C GLN A 37 10.44 5.59 -1.85
N HIS A 38 10.54 5.74 -0.53
CA HIS A 38 10.05 4.74 0.43
C HIS A 38 8.54 4.55 0.28
N SER A 39 8.11 3.30 0.31
CA SER A 39 6.72 2.87 0.22
C SER A 39 6.57 1.40 0.57
N ALA A 40 5.33 0.91 0.66
CA ALA A 40 5.04 -0.50 0.86
C ALA A 40 5.63 -1.45 -0.19
N LEU A 41 6.02 -0.94 -1.37
CA LEU A 41 6.57 -1.73 -2.46
C LEU A 41 8.06 -2.07 -2.26
N ASN A 42 8.82 -1.19 -1.60
CA ASN A 42 10.28 -1.32 -1.45
C ASN A 42 10.78 -1.29 0.00
N THR A 43 9.95 -0.89 0.97
CA THR A 43 10.29 -0.88 2.39
C THR A 43 9.20 -1.57 3.22
N SER A 44 9.32 -1.52 4.54
CA SER A 44 8.30 -1.97 5.50
C SER A 44 7.52 -0.79 6.11
N GLU A 45 7.63 0.39 5.49
CA GLU A 45 7.05 1.65 5.93
C GLU A 45 6.07 2.18 4.88
N PRO A 46 5.03 2.93 5.28
CA PRO A 46 4.15 3.60 4.33
C PRO A 46 4.88 4.69 3.55
N SER A 47 4.38 5.01 2.36
CA SER A 47 4.87 6.17 1.60
C SER A 47 4.58 7.48 2.34
N TRP A 48 5.39 8.50 2.04
CA TRP A 48 5.21 9.83 2.67
C TRP A 48 3.79 10.39 2.43
N GLN A 49 3.18 10.08 1.27
CA GLN A 49 1.82 10.49 0.98
C GLN A 49 0.82 9.84 1.93
N THR A 50 0.97 8.55 2.20
CA THR A 50 0.10 7.80 3.11
C THR A 50 0.30 8.24 4.55
N GLU A 51 1.55 8.47 5.00
CA GLU A 51 1.82 9.10 6.30
C GLU A 51 1.15 10.47 6.42
N GLN A 52 1.27 11.29 5.37
CA GLN A 52 0.66 12.62 5.36
C GLN A 52 -0.86 12.54 5.46
N GLN A 53 -1.50 11.55 4.83
CA GLN A 53 -2.93 11.35 4.97
C GLN A 53 -3.31 10.91 6.40
N LEU A 54 -2.58 9.98 6.99
CA LEU A 54 -2.82 9.57 8.38
C LEU A 54 -2.72 10.76 9.34
N ARG A 55 -1.68 11.59 9.20
CA ARG A 55 -1.51 12.82 10.00
C ARG A 55 -2.63 13.83 9.78
N ARG A 56 -3.06 14.04 8.52
CA ARG A 56 -4.17 14.96 8.20
C ARG A 56 -5.49 14.54 8.84
N LEU A 57 -5.68 13.24 9.03
CA LEU A 57 -6.87 12.68 9.67
C LEU A 57 -6.70 12.48 11.19
N PHE A 58 -5.54 12.83 11.75
CA PHE A 58 -5.17 12.57 13.15
C PHE A 58 -5.25 11.08 13.54
N LEU A 59 -4.89 10.20 12.59
CA LEU A 59 -4.94 8.74 12.72
C LEU A 59 -3.56 8.10 12.79
N ASP A 60 -2.47 8.86 12.74
CA ASP A 60 -1.11 8.32 12.78
C ASP A 60 -0.82 7.56 14.08
N GLU A 61 -1.12 8.14 15.23
CA GLU A 61 -0.96 7.43 16.52
C GLU A 61 -1.98 6.28 16.71
N GLN A 62 -3.17 6.41 16.13
CA GLN A 62 -4.22 5.40 16.26
C GLN A 62 -3.90 4.17 15.42
N TYR A 63 -3.34 4.38 14.23
CA TYR A 63 -2.90 3.31 13.33
C TYR A 63 -1.81 2.44 13.96
N ASP A 64 -0.90 3.03 14.75
CA ASP A 64 0.13 2.27 15.46
C ASP A 64 -0.46 1.35 16.54
N LYS A 65 -1.61 1.72 17.11
CA LYS A 65 -2.30 0.96 18.17
C LYS A 65 -3.24 -0.11 17.61
N ASP A 66 -4.05 0.26 16.61
CA ASP A 66 -5.02 -0.61 15.96
C ASP A 66 -4.97 -0.45 14.43
N PRO A 67 -3.99 -1.07 13.76
CA PRO A 67 -3.85 -0.92 12.32
C PRO A 67 -5.00 -1.54 11.54
N LEU A 68 -5.63 -2.60 12.05
CA LEU A 68 -6.71 -3.31 11.35
C LEU A 68 -8.03 -2.53 11.44
N GLY A 69 -8.38 -2.03 12.63
CA GLY A 69 -9.56 -1.16 12.79
C GLY A 69 -9.45 0.10 11.96
N ILE A 70 -8.28 0.76 11.96
CA ILE A 70 -8.05 1.95 11.13
C ILE A 70 -8.11 1.64 9.63
N ILE A 71 -7.60 0.50 9.18
CA ILE A 71 -7.75 0.08 7.78
C ILE A 71 -9.22 -0.09 7.41
N ASP A 72 -10.03 -0.70 8.29
CA ASP A 72 -11.45 -0.94 8.03
C ASP A 72 -12.26 0.36 7.98
N ASP A 73 -12.03 1.26 8.94
CA ASP A 73 -12.66 2.58 8.98
C ASP A 73 -12.31 3.43 7.76
N LEU A 74 -11.03 3.44 7.37
CA LEU A 74 -10.58 4.19 6.21
C LEU A 74 -11.10 3.57 4.92
N TYR A 75 -11.22 2.25 4.84
CA TYR A 75 -11.82 1.57 3.70
C TYR A 75 -13.26 2.04 3.50
N ALA A 76 -14.08 2.00 4.56
CA ALA A 76 -15.48 2.41 4.48
C ALA A 76 -15.62 3.87 3.99
N LYS A 77 -14.75 4.76 4.50
CA LYS A 77 -14.68 6.16 4.06
C LYS A 77 -14.25 6.29 2.59
N ALA A 78 -13.25 5.52 2.17
CA ALA A 78 -12.74 5.54 0.79
C ALA A 78 -13.83 5.11 -0.21
N TYR A 79 -14.57 4.04 0.07
CA TYR A 79 -15.66 3.57 -0.78
C TYR A 79 -16.85 4.53 -0.81
N ALA A 80 -17.29 5.03 0.35
CA ALA A 80 -18.43 5.94 0.41
C ALA A 80 -18.17 7.26 -0.36
N SER A 81 -16.95 7.78 -0.28
CA SER A 81 -16.57 9.06 -0.90
C SER A 81 -16.00 8.94 -2.31
N HIS A 82 -15.60 7.74 -2.74
CA HIS A 82 -14.77 7.52 -3.93
C HIS A 82 -13.47 8.35 -3.91
N ASP A 83 -12.95 8.69 -2.72
CA ASP A 83 -11.73 9.49 -2.59
C ASP A 83 -10.50 8.64 -2.94
N LYS A 84 -9.97 8.89 -4.15
CA LYS A 84 -8.77 8.25 -4.69
C LYS A 84 -7.54 8.41 -3.78
N THR A 85 -7.45 9.47 -3.00
CA THR A 85 -6.37 9.69 -2.04
C THR A 85 -6.48 8.71 -0.87
N LEU A 86 -7.70 8.51 -0.35
CA LEU A 86 -7.97 7.51 0.68
C LEU A 86 -7.79 6.09 0.14
N MET A 87 -8.33 5.79 -1.04
CA MET A 87 -8.15 4.47 -1.68
C MET A 87 -6.68 4.10 -1.81
N ARG A 88 -5.83 5.05 -2.25
CA ARG A 88 -4.38 4.85 -2.30
C ARG A 88 -3.79 4.55 -0.93
N ALA A 89 -4.12 5.35 0.08
CA ALA A 89 -3.59 5.18 1.43
C ALA A 89 -3.99 3.82 2.01
N VAL A 90 -5.26 3.45 1.93
CA VAL A 90 -5.77 2.18 2.45
C VAL A 90 -5.18 0.99 1.72
N ALA A 91 -5.08 1.03 0.39
CA ALA A 91 -4.45 -0.06 -0.37
C ALA A 91 -2.99 -0.29 0.05
N GLU A 92 -2.24 0.80 0.27
CA GLU A 92 -0.85 0.71 0.74
C GLU A 92 -0.75 0.11 2.15
N LEU A 93 -1.59 0.59 3.08
CA LEU A 93 -1.62 0.10 4.46
C LEU A 93 -2.07 -1.37 4.54
N SER A 94 -3.04 -1.77 3.71
CA SER A 94 -3.48 -3.15 3.55
C SER A 94 -2.33 -4.04 3.04
N LEU A 95 -1.58 -3.61 2.02
CA LEU A 95 -0.41 -4.34 1.53
C LEU A 95 0.67 -4.54 2.61
N LEU A 96 0.95 -3.49 3.40
CA LEU A 96 1.92 -3.57 4.51
C LEU A 96 1.48 -4.54 5.59
N ASN A 97 0.22 -4.47 6.03
CA ASN A 97 -0.28 -5.36 7.07
C ASN A 97 -0.43 -6.80 6.57
N ALA A 98 -0.78 -7.01 5.29
CA ALA A 98 -0.75 -8.32 4.68
C ALA A 98 0.64 -8.97 4.80
N ARG A 99 1.70 -8.22 4.46
CA ARG A 99 3.08 -8.69 4.62
C ARG A 99 3.44 -9.01 6.07
N LYS A 100 3.00 -8.19 7.03
CA LYS A 100 3.23 -8.42 8.47
C LYS A 100 2.52 -9.68 8.97
N GLN A 101 1.33 -9.98 8.46
CA GLN A 101 0.52 -11.12 8.87
C GLN A 101 0.85 -12.42 8.12
N TYR A 102 1.58 -12.36 7.01
CA TYR A 102 1.89 -13.53 6.17
C TYR A 102 2.36 -14.77 6.95
N ALA A 103 3.20 -14.59 7.97
CA ALA A 103 3.71 -15.68 8.80
C ALA A 103 2.88 -15.97 10.06
N LYS A 104 1.99 -15.05 10.47
CA LYS A 104 1.25 -15.10 11.73
C LYS A 104 -0.17 -15.60 11.56
N ASP A 105 -0.87 -15.00 10.59
CA ASP A 105 -2.25 -15.31 10.25
C ASP A 105 -2.39 -15.20 8.73
N ARG A 106 -2.40 -16.37 8.09
CA ARG A 106 -2.45 -16.48 6.63
C ARG A 106 -3.80 -16.06 6.08
N VAL A 107 -4.89 -16.35 6.79
CA VAL A 107 -6.24 -15.99 6.33
C VAL A 107 -6.39 -14.48 6.35
N LEU A 108 -5.98 -13.83 7.45
CA LEU A 108 -5.96 -12.38 7.54
C LEU A 108 -5.01 -11.76 6.51
N SER A 109 -3.80 -12.32 6.32
CA SER A 109 -2.86 -11.87 5.30
C SER A 109 -3.48 -11.92 3.90
N THR A 110 -4.15 -13.01 3.56
CA THR A 110 -4.83 -13.21 2.28
C THR A 110 -5.94 -12.17 2.11
N THR A 111 -6.77 -11.99 3.14
CA THR A 111 -7.84 -10.98 3.13
C THR A 111 -7.30 -9.55 2.94
N LEU A 112 -6.16 -9.21 3.55
CA LEU A 112 -5.55 -7.89 3.38
C LEU A 112 -4.94 -7.70 1.97
N TYR A 113 -4.39 -8.75 1.37
CA TYR A 113 -3.97 -8.70 -0.05
C TYR A 113 -5.17 -8.53 -0.98
N ILE A 114 -6.30 -9.17 -0.69
CA ILE A 114 -7.56 -8.99 -1.40
C ILE A 114 -8.03 -7.53 -1.33
N ASN A 115 -8.14 -6.98 -0.11
CA ASN A 115 -8.54 -5.59 0.12
C ASN A 115 -7.63 -4.60 -0.65
N ALA A 116 -6.31 -4.82 -0.63
CA ALA A 116 -5.37 -4.01 -1.41
C ALA A 116 -5.59 -4.14 -2.93
N ALA A 117 -5.83 -5.36 -3.44
CA ALA A 117 -6.08 -5.62 -4.86
C ALA A 117 -7.40 -5.01 -5.34
N GLU A 118 -8.46 -5.10 -4.55
CA GLU A 118 -9.77 -4.53 -4.82
C GLU A 118 -9.70 -3.00 -4.93
N LEU A 119 -9.20 -2.31 -3.90
CA LEU A 119 -9.06 -0.85 -3.90
C LEU A 119 -8.20 -0.32 -5.04
N THR A 120 -7.15 -1.06 -5.41
CA THR A 120 -6.30 -0.66 -6.54
C THR A 120 -6.97 -0.90 -7.88
N TYR A 121 -7.68 -2.01 -8.05
CA TYR A 121 -8.48 -2.29 -9.24
C TYR A 121 -9.52 -1.19 -9.44
N ASP A 122 -10.29 -0.86 -8.39
CA ASP A 122 -11.29 0.19 -8.43
C ASP A 122 -10.63 1.55 -8.71
N TYR A 123 -9.55 1.92 -8.02
CA TYR A 123 -8.83 3.17 -8.31
C TYR A 123 -8.46 3.33 -9.79
N LEU A 124 -7.99 2.23 -10.40
CA LEU A 124 -7.49 2.18 -11.77
C LEU A 124 -8.63 2.17 -12.80
N ILE A 125 -9.77 1.52 -12.50
CA ILE A 125 -10.84 1.24 -13.46
C ILE A 125 -12.09 2.09 -13.24
N SER A 126 -12.32 2.64 -12.05
CA SER A 126 -13.47 3.49 -11.69
C SER A 126 -13.48 4.86 -12.37
N ASP A 127 -12.86 4.98 -13.54
CA ASP A 127 -12.75 6.22 -14.28
C ASP A 127 -13.05 5.98 -15.76
N ASP A 128 -14.21 6.46 -16.20
CA ASP A 128 -14.62 6.51 -17.62
C ASP A 128 -13.59 7.23 -18.52
N ALA A 129 -12.60 7.87 -17.91
CA ALA A 129 -11.58 8.66 -18.53
C ALA A 129 -10.17 8.06 -18.43
N PHE A 130 -10.03 6.73 -18.61
CA PHE A 130 -8.73 6.13 -18.99
C PHE A 130 -8.08 6.88 -20.17
N ALA A 131 -8.89 7.57 -20.99
CA ALA A 131 -8.48 8.42 -22.10
C ALA A 131 -8.02 9.85 -21.72
N SER A 132 -8.41 10.43 -20.58
CA SER A 132 -8.10 11.85 -20.26
C SER A 132 -6.97 12.05 -19.26
N ARG A 133 -6.48 10.97 -18.63
CA ARG A 133 -5.45 11.09 -17.60
C ARG A 133 -4.05 11.03 -18.16
N ASN A 134 -3.23 11.97 -17.69
CA ASN A 134 -1.81 11.99 -17.97
C ASN A 134 -1.20 10.73 -17.34
N VAL A 135 -0.91 9.72 -18.17
CA VAL A 135 -0.22 8.44 -17.85
C VAL A 135 1.08 8.66 -17.05
N LEU A 136 1.57 9.90 -17.02
CA LEU A 136 2.70 10.37 -16.24
C LEU A 136 2.40 10.62 -14.75
N THR A 137 1.15 10.49 -14.27
CA THR A 137 0.82 10.69 -12.86
C THR A 137 1.40 9.55 -12.00
N PRO A 138 2.35 9.82 -11.08
CA PRO A 138 3.03 8.77 -10.33
C PRO A 138 2.11 7.86 -9.52
N SER A 139 0.96 8.36 -9.08
CA SER A 139 -0.04 7.60 -8.32
C SER A 139 -0.63 6.43 -9.11
N TYR A 140 -0.84 6.57 -10.42
CA TYR A 140 -1.38 5.48 -11.24
C TYR A 140 -0.42 4.30 -11.32
N ARG A 141 0.84 4.59 -11.63
CA ARG A 141 1.88 3.56 -11.67
C ARG A 141 2.04 2.91 -10.30
N PHE A 142 2.01 3.69 -9.22
CA PHE A 142 2.08 3.16 -7.86
C PHE A 142 0.94 2.19 -7.55
N MET A 143 -0.31 2.54 -7.89
CA MET A 143 -1.47 1.69 -7.66
C MET A 143 -1.45 0.42 -8.52
N ALA A 144 -0.99 0.51 -9.77
CA ALA A 144 -0.75 -0.65 -10.63
C ALA A 144 0.27 -1.63 -10.03
N GLU A 145 1.38 -1.12 -9.47
CA GLU A 145 2.38 -1.97 -8.82
C GLU A 145 1.86 -2.60 -7.52
N ILE A 146 1.04 -1.88 -6.72
CA ILE A 146 0.36 -2.48 -5.56
C ILE A 146 -0.58 -3.60 -6.01
N TYR A 147 -1.41 -3.36 -7.04
CA TYR A 147 -2.30 -4.38 -7.61
C TYR A 147 -1.51 -5.63 -8.01
N ASN A 148 -0.47 -5.46 -8.84
CA ASN A 148 0.37 -6.55 -9.33
C ASN A 148 1.01 -7.32 -8.18
N ARG A 149 1.51 -6.62 -7.16
CA ARG A 149 2.14 -7.22 -5.99
C ARG A 149 1.13 -8.00 -5.15
N SER A 150 -0.06 -7.46 -4.92
CA SER A 150 -1.11 -8.12 -4.15
C SER A 150 -1.60 -9.39 -4.83
N VAL A 151 -1.93 -9.31 -6.13
CA VAL A 151 -2.34 -10.49 -6.92
C VAL A 151 -1.24 -11.54 -6.97
N SER A 152 0.01 -11.13 -7.18
CA SER A 152 1.17 -12.02 -7.14
C SER A 152 1.28 -12.77 -5.81
N ARG A 153 1.07 -12.09 -4.68
CA ARG A 153 1.12 -12.73 -3.35
C ARG A 153 -0.05 -13.68 -3.11
N LEU A 154 -1.25 -13.39 -3.62
CA LEU A 154 -2.38 -14.32 -3.56
C LEU A 154 -2.07 -15.63 -4.28
N VAL A 155 -1.48 -15.55 -5.48
CA VAL A 155 -1.03 -16.74 -6.22
C VAL A 155 0.05 -17.50 -5.47
N GLU A 156 1.06 -16.81 -4.91
CA GLU A 156 2.13 -17.45 -4.15
C GLU A 156 1.63 -18.21 -2.93
N ILE A 157 0.82 -17.56 -2.07
CA ILE A 157 0.29 -18.17 -0.84
C ILE A 157 -0.39 -19.48 -1.20
N ARG A 158 -1.16 -19.46 -2.28
CA ARG A 158 -1.86 -20.64 -2.76
C ARG A 158 -0.93 -21.72 -3.30
N GLY A 159 -0.09 -21.37 -4.27
CA GLY A 159 0.82 -22.33 -4.91
C GLY A 159 1.75 -23.01 -3.91
N LYS A 160 2.07 -22.36 -2.79
CA LYS A 160 2.93 -22.91 -1.74
C LYS A 160 2.20 -23.77 -0.71
N TYR A 161 0.92 -23.51 -0.42
CA TYR A 161 0.27 -24.06 0.76
C TYR A 161 -1.11 -24.70 0.54
N GLU A 162 -1.73 -24.53 -0.62
CA GLU A 162 -3.07 -25.03 -0.92
C GLU A 162 -3.03 -25.81 -2.24
N VAL A 163 -2.64 -27.10 -2.13
CA VAL A 163 -2.62 -28.06 -3.25
C VAL A 163 -3.67 -29.15 -2.97
N PRO A 164 -4.67 -29.36 -3.85
CA PRO A 164 -4.89 -28.69 -5.13
C PRO A 164 -5.38 -27.23 -4.96
N TRP A 165 -5.13 -26.43 -5.98
CA TRP A 165 -5.32 -24.99 -5.96
C TRP A 165 -6.83 -24.62 -5.97
N PRO A 166 -7.41 -24.15 -4.83
CA PRO A 166 -8.87 -24.00 -4.70
C PRO A 166 -9.44 -22.96 -5.65
N GLU A 167 -10.69 -23.12 -6.06
CA GLU A 167 -11.35 -22.17 -6.97
C GLU A 167 -11.96 -20.96 -6.25
N THR A 168 -12.10 -21.03 -4.93
CA THR A 168 -12.70 -19.95 -4.13
C THR A 168 -11.79 -19.51 -3.00
N LEU A 169 -11.80 -18.21 -2.68
CA LEU A 169 -11.15 -17.58 -1.54
C LEU A 169 -12.21 -16.89 -0.70
N SER A 170 -12.09 -16.98 0.61
CA SER A 170 -12.89 -16.17 1.52
C SER A 170 -12.05 -15.60 2.65
N GLY A 171 -12.55 -14.51 3.23
CA GLY A 171 -11.84 -13.78 4.28
C GLY A 171 -12.72 -12.72 4.92
N VAL A 172 -12.34 -12.29 6.11
CA VAL A 172 -13.07 -11.26 6.86
C VAL A 172 -12.09 -10.21 7.37
N ILE A 173 -12.43 -8.93 7.23
CA ILE A 173 -11.77 -7.79 7.87
C ILE A 173 -12.87 -6.92 8.47
N GLY A 174 -12.81 -6.69 9.79
CA GLY A 174 -13.90 -6.02 10.51
C GLY A 174 -15.22 -6.74 10.26
N ASP A 175 -16.23 -5.99 9.82
CA ASP A 175 -17.57 -6.52 9.50
C ASP A 175 -17.72 -6.91 8.02
N ARG A 176 -16.65 -6.82 7.22
CA ARG A 176 -16.69 -7.08 5.78
C ARG A 176 -16.19 -8.48 5.47
N SER A 177 -16.98 -9.21 4.68
CA SER A 177 -16.60 -10.53 4.15
C SER A 177 -16.28 -10.45 2.67
N TYR A 178 -15.30 -11.25 2.27
CA TYR A 178 -14.83 -11.41 0.91
C TYR A 178 -15.17 -12.81 0.43
N GLU A 179 -15.68 -12.91 -0.80
CA GLU A 179 -15.78 -14.15 -1.55
C GLU A 179 -15.24 -13.89 -2.95
N ILE A 180 -14.24 -14.67 -3.35
CA ILE A 180 -13.58 -14.52 -4.65
C ILE A 180 -13.61 -15.85 -5.36
N THR A 181 -14.11 -15.85 -6.58
CA THR A 181 -14.00 -16.97 -7.51
C THR A 181 -12.82 -16.77 -8.45
N ILE A 182 -11.94 -17.77 -8.52
CA ILE A 182 -10.78 -17.79 -9.41
C ILE A 182 -11.19 -18.54 -10.69
N LYS A 183 -11.15 -17.83 -11.82
CA LYS A 183 -11.36 -18.43 -13.14
C LYS A 183 -10.02 -18.68 -13.81
N LYS A 184 -9.71 -19.96 -14.07
CA LYS A 184 -8.50 -20.40 -14.75
C LYS A 184 -8.83 -20.56 -16.25
N GLN A 185 -8.20 -19.77 -17.11
CA GLN A 185 -8.45 -19.78 -18.55
C GLN A 185 -7.14 -19.53 -19.31
N GLY A 186 -6.90 -20.29 -20.38
CA GLY A 186 -5.75 -20.09 -21.24
C GLY A 186 -5.81 -20.99 -22.49
N PRO A 187 -5.27 -20.55 -23.63
CA PRO A 187 -5.31 -21.35 -24.85
C PRO A 187 -4.15 -22.36 -24.90
N PHE A 188 -4.44 -23.59 -25.33
CA PHE A 188 -3.45 -24.63 -25.67
C PHE A 188 -2.36 -24.82 -24.59
N LEU A 189 -1.09 -24.55 -24.92
CA LEU A 189 0.09 -24.69 -24.04
C LEU A 189 0.05 -23.75 -22.84
N TRP A 190 -0.85 -22.77 -22.83
CA TRP A 190 -1.03 -21.82 -21.73
C TRP A 190 -2.26 -22.13 -20.89
N ASP A 191 -2.89 -23.30 -21.07
CA ASP A 191 -3.97 -23.74 -20.19
C ASP A 191 -3.42 -23.94 -18.76
N PRO A 192 -3.83 -23.11 -17.79
CA PRO A 192 -3.35 -23.18 -16.41
C PRO A 192 -3.63 -24.52 -15.72
N THR A 193 -4.55 -25.35 -16.25
CA THR A 193 -4.84 -26.68 -15.70
C THR A 193 -3.78 -27.73 -16.05
N LEU A 194 -2.91 -27.44 -17.03
CA LEU A 194 -1.80 -28.33 -17.42
C LEU A 194 -0.59 -28.23 -16.49
N PHE A 195 -0.58 -27.26 -15.56
CA PHE A 195 0.53 -27.02 -14.66
C PHE A 195 0.20 -27.51 -13.24
N ASP A 196 1.10 -28.28 -12.64
CA ASP A 196 0.94 -28.80 -11.28
C ASP A 196 0.96 -27.67 -10.23
N GLN A 197 1.72 -26.62 -10.52
CA GLN A 197 1.88 -25.46 -9.65
C GLN A 197 2.06 -24.20 -10.50
N LEU A 198 1.45 -23.08 -10.11
CA LEU A 198 1.83 -21.78 -10.66
C LEU A 198 2.56 -20.95 -9.61
N THR A 199 3.67 -20.36 -10.04
CA THR A 199 4.51 -19.47 -9.25
C THR A 199 4.61 -18.10 -9.93
N PRO A 200 4.54 -16.98 -9.19
CA PRO A 200 4.75 -15.67 -9.78
C PRO A 200 6.18 -15.51 -10.33
N ALA A 201 6.29 -15.06 -11.58
CA ALA A 201 7.57 -14.92 -12.27
C ALA A 201 8.52 -13.91 -11.60
N ASN A 202 7.97 -12.93 -10.88
CA ASN A 202 8.74 -11.92 -10.12
C ASN A 202 9.48 -12.50 -8.90
N GLN A 203 9.34 -13.79 -8.61
CA GLN A 203 10.07 -14.52 -7.57
C GLN A 203 11.25 -15.33 -8.13
N LEU A 204 11.37 -15.41 -9.44
CA LEU A 204 12.38 -16.19 -10.11
C LEU A 204 13.56 -15.30 -10.50
N GLN A 205 14.77 -15.70 -10.08
CA GLN A 205 16.00 -15.11 -10.58
C GLN A 205 16.56 -16.00 -11.69
N ILE A 206 16.51 -15.51 -12.93
CA ILE A 206 17.08 -16.21 -14.08
C ILE A 206 18.57 -15.85 -14.19
N LYS A 207 19.43 -16.86 -14.22
CA LYS A 207 20.87 -16.72 -14.48
C LYS A 207 21.20 -17.15 -15.92
N GLY A 208 22.24 -16.55 -16.51
CA GLY A 208 22.72 -16.90 -17.85
C GLY A 208 22.13 -16.08 -19.01
N LEU A 209 21.02 -15.35 -18.79
CA LEU A 209 20.49 -14.38 -19.74
C LEU A 209 21.02 -12.98 -19.42
N ARG A 210 21.66 -12.33 -20.40
CA ARG A 210 22.14 -10.95 -20.25
C ARG A 210 21.03 -9.92 -20.38
N ASN A 211 20.08 -10.17 -21.27
CA ASN A 211 18.97 -9.25 -21.52
C ASN A 211 17.75 -9.67 -20.69
N GLN A 212 17.17 -8.71 -19.97
CA GLN A 212 15.92 -8.88 -19.26
C GLN A 212 14.89 -7.95 -19.89
N TYR A 213 13.83 -8.54 -20.46
CA TYR A 213 12.71 -7.80 -21.01
C TYR A 213 11.58 -7.81 -19.99
N ILE A 214 11.16 -6.61 -19.56
CA ILE A 214 10.06 -6.44 -18.61
C ILE A 214 8.95 -5.68 -19.32
N ALA A 215 7.82 -6.36 -19.57
CA ALA A 215 6.60 -5.71 -20.00
C ALA A 215 5.91 -5.08 -18.78
N LYS A 216 5.57 -3.79 -18.86
CA LYS A 216 4.78 -3.11 -17.84
C LYS A 216 3.30 -3.29 -18.17
N GLY A 217 2.50 -3.66 -17.19
CA GLY A 217 1.07 -3.89 -17.34
C GLY A 217 0.39 -4.15 -16.01
N LEU A 218 -0.89 -4.51 -16.06
CA LEU A 218 -1.66 -4.96 -14.90
C LEU A 218 -1.69 -6.49 -14.87
N GLY A 219 -1.57 -7.03 -13.65
CA GLY A 219 -1.51 -8.46 -13.38
C GLY A 219 -0.15 -8.94 -12.88
N ALA A 220 -0.10 -10.22 -12.51
CA ALA A 220 1.10 -10.91 -12.09
C ALA A 220 1.46 -11.97 -13.14
N PRO A 221 2.60 -11.87 -13.83
CA PRO A 221 3.05 -12.93 -14.73
C PRO A 221 3.34 -14.19 -13.93
N LEU A 222 2.88 -15.35 -14.42
CA LEU A 222 3.00 -16.65 -13.77
C LEU A 222 3.86 -17.60 -14.61
N VAL A 223 4.50 -18.55 -13.93
CA VAL A 223 5.24 -19.66 -14.52
C VAL A 223 4.74 -20.94 -13.85
N GLY A 224 4.55 -22.00 -14.64
CA GLY A 224 4.27 -23.35 -14.15
C GLY A 224 5.22 -24.37 -14.74
#